data_AF-A0A1Q9DZE0-F1
#
_entry.id   AF-A0A1Q9DZE0-F1
#
_cell.length_a   1.000
_cell.length_b   1.000
_cell.length_c   1.000
_cell.angle_alpha   90.00
_cell.angle_beta   90.00
_cell.angle_gamma   90.00
#
_symmetry.space_group_name_H-M   'P 1'
#
loop_
_entity.id
_entity.type
_entity.pdbx_description
1 polymer ?
#
loop_
_entity_poly.entity_id
_entity_poly.type
_entity_poly.pdbx_seq_one_letter_code
_entity_poly.pdbx_strand_id
1 'polypeptide(L)'
;MAGGGGGLNGAAVAVAALEAWNACGPEGYVLQTTKLDQALKGIAGKIPCRARQAPELGRLFVEENGKAPVFVQMLRPQEGQVHFLYFWKAFGEAARIAGALAIEHDSLSVELLG
;
A
#
# COMPACT_ATOMS: atom_id res chain seq x y z
N MET A 1 4.84 18.95 -26.94
CA MET A 1 4.25 19.34 -25.64
C MET A 1 4.29 18.11 -24.74
N ALA A 2 4.89 18.24 -23.56
CA ALA A 2 5.26 17.12 -22.70
C ALA A 2 4.04 16.53 -21.98
N GLY A 3 3.67 15.29 -22.32
CA GLY A 3 2.77 14.46 -21.51
C GLY A 3 3.57 13.75 -20.43
N GLY A 4 3.98 14.48 -19.39
CA GLY A 4 4.61 13.91 -18.21
C GLY A 4 3.57 13.20 -17.35
N GLY A 5 3.27 11.93 -17.67
CA GLY A 5 2.42 11.08 -16.83
C GLY A 5 3.00 11.04 -15.42
N GLY A 6 2.23 11.56 -14.46
CA GLY A 6 2.62 11.69 -13.06
C GLY A 6 2.70 10.33 -12.37
N GLY A 7 3.69 9.52 -12.74
CA GLY A 7 4.07 8.33 -11.98
C GLY A 7 4.45 8.76 -10.57
N LEU A 8 3.92 8.07 -9.57
CA LEU A 8 4.35 8.21 -8.18
C LEU A 8 5.88 8.17 -8.15
N ASN A 9 6.52 9.23 -7.67
CA ASN A 9 7.98 9.31 -7.61
C ASN A 9 8.50 8.09 -6.84
N GLY A 10 9.28 7.22 -7.48
CA GLY A 10 9.75 5.97 -6.86
C GLY A 10 10.49 6.21 -5.54
N ALA A 11 11.18 7.35 -5.41
CA ALA A 11 11.79 7.80 -4.16
C ALA A 11 10.76 8.05 -3.05
N ALA A 12 9.60 8.65 -3.35
CA ALA A 12 8.54 8.87 -2.38
C ALA A 12 7.91 7.55 -1.90
N VAL A 13 7.74 6.59 -2.80
CA VAL A 13 7.27 5.23 -2.44
C VAL A 13 8.29 4.54 -1.54
N ALA A 14 9.58 4.63 -1.85
CA ALA A 14 10.65 4.07 -1.04
C ALA A 14 10.71 4.67 0.37
N VAL A 15 10.62 6.01 0.50
CA VAL A 15 10.58 6.69 1.80
C VAL A 15 9.35 6.28 2.59
N ALA A 16 8.17 6.28 1.97
CA ALA A 16 6.94 5.88 2.63
C ALA A 16 6.97 4.41 3.10
N ALA A 17 7.57 3.51 2.32
CA ALA A 17 7.76 2.11 2.70
C ALA A 17 8.67 1.97 3.93
N LEU A 18 9.78 2.73 4.00
CA LEU A 18 10.66 2.74 5.16
C LEU A 18 9.96 3.29 6.41
N GLU A 19 9.23 4.40 6.28
CA GLU A 19 8.48 4.97 7.38
C GLU A 19 7.40 4.01 7.90
N ALA A 20 6.67 3.35 6.99
CA ALA A 20 5.67 2.37 7.34
C ALA A 20 6.29 1.15 8.03
N TRP A 21 7.42 0.64 7.52
CA TRP A 21 8.17 -0.46 8.13
C TRP A 21 8.62 -0.11 9.54
N ASN A 22 9.22 1.07 9.72
CA ASN A 22 9.72 1.52 11.03
C ASN A 22 8.58 1.70 12.05
N ALA A 23 7.43 2.19 11.61
CA ALA A 23 6.24 2.34 12.45
C ALA A 23 5.70 0.99 12.97
N CYS A 24 6.02 -0.12 12.32
CA CYS A 24 5.63 -1.46 12.79
C CYS A 24 6.50 -2.00 13.94
N GLY A 25 7.58 -1.30 14.33
CA GLY A 25 8.50 -1.76 15.39
C GLY A 25 9.19 -3.10 15.07
N PRO A 26 9.89 -3.22 13.93
CA PRO A 26 10.57 -4.42 13.51
C PRO A 26 11.81 -4.69 14.38
N GLU A 27 12.23 -5.95 14.43
CA GLU A 27 13.46 -6.40 15.08
C GLU A 27 14.47 -6.76 13.98
N GLY A 28 15.35 -5.81 13.66
CA GLY A 28 16.25 -5.92 12.52
C GLY A 28 15.48 -5.90 11.19
N TYR A 29 15.55 -7.01 10.45
CA TYR A 29 14.88 -7.18 9.14
C TYR A 29 13.57 -7.96 9.22
N VAL A 30 13.07 -8.21 10.44
CA VAL A 30 11.91 -9.07 10.68
C VAL A 30 10.83 -8.31 11.45
N LEU A 31 9.58 -8.52 11.08
CA LEU A 31 8.40 -8.01 11.75
C LEU A 31 7.49 -9.16 12.19
N GLN A 32 7.05 -9.14 13.45
CA GLN A 32 6.05 -10.10 13.95
C GLN A 32 4.66 -9.77 13.40
N THR A 33 3.92 -10.77 12.92
CA THR A 33 2.57 -10.56 12.34
C THR A 33 1.58 -9.98 13.34
N THR A 34 1.74 -10.25 14.63
CA THR A 34 0.89 -9.66 15.69
C THR A 34 1.02 -8.13 15.79
N LYS A 35 2.21 -7.58 15.49
CA LYS A 35 2.45 -6.12 15.44
C LYS A 35 1.87 -5.51 14.16
N LEU A 36 1.78 -6.30 13.09
CA LEU A 36 1.28 -5.85 11.81
C LEU A 36 -0.21 -5.51 11.88
N ASP A 37 -1.03 -6.34 12.53
CA ASP A 37 -2.49 -6.12 12.59
C ASP A 37 -2.84 -4.75 13.20
N GLN A 38 -2.09 -4.33 14.22
CA GLN A 38 -2.23 -3.02 14.86
C GLN A 38 -1.74 -1.89 13.96
N ALA A 39 -0.75 -2.16 13.11
CA ALA A 39 -0.12 -1.18 12.22
C ALA A 39 -0.81 -1.02 10.85
N LEU A 40 -1.72 -1.94 10.45
CA LEU A 40 -2.33 -1.95 9.11
C LEU A 40 -2.97 -0.62 8.71
N LYS A 41 -3.71 0.02 9.62
CA LYS A 41 -4.31 1.34 9.37
C LYS A 41 -3.26 2.42 9.13
N GLY A 42 -2.15 2.36 9.87
CA GLY A 42 -1.02 3.27 9.70
C GLY A 42 -0.32 3.07 8.35
N ILE A 43 -0.09 1.80 7.97
CA ILE A 43 0.51 1.44 6.68
C ILE A 43 -0.37 1.95 5.52
N ALA A 44 -1.67 1.72 5.58
CA ALA A 44 -2.62 2.19 4.57
C ALA A 44 -2.54 3.72 4.39
N GLY A 45 -2.46 4.47 5.49
CA GLY A 45 -2.35 5.93 5.47
C GLY A 45 -1.04 6.47 4.88
N LYS A 46 -0.01 5.61 4.78
CA LYS A 46 1.31 5.92 4.22
C LYS A 46 1.41 5.59 2.72
N ILE A 47 0.49 4.81 2.15
CA ILE A 47 0.52 4.51 0.71
C ILE A 47 0.38 5.82 -0.08
N PRO A 48 1.38 6.19 -0.90
CA PRO A 48 1.27 7.37 -1.75
C PRO A 48 0.16 7.15 -2.79
N CYS A 49 -0.94 7.88 -2.66
CA CYS A 49 -2.07 7.82 -3.58
C CYS A 49 -2.70 9.19 -3.74
N ARG A 50 -3.02 9.58 -4.98
CA ARG A 50 -3.80 10.80 -5.26
C ARG A 50 -5.29 10.60 -4.98
N ALA A 51 -5.80 9.40 -5.26
CA ALA A 51 -7.16 8.98 -4.93
C ALA A 51 -7.26 8.42 -3.51
N ARG A 52 -6.87 9.21 -2.50
CA ARG A 52 -6.86 8.80 -1.07
C ARG A 52 -8.24 8.36 -0.54
N GLN A 53 -9.30 8.54 -1.33
CA GLN A 53 -10.69 8.17 -1.03
C GLN A 53 -11.20 6.97 -1.85
N ALA A 54 -10.38 6.33 -2.68
CA ALA A 54 -10.78 5.15 -3.44
C ALA A 54 -11.11 3.98 -2.48
N PRO A 55 -12.40 3.57 -2.35
CA PRO A 55 -12.79 2.47 -1.46
C PRO A 55 -12.09 1.15 -1.82
N GLU A 56 -11.68 0.99 -3.07
CA GLU A 56 -10.92 -0.16 -3.59
C GLU A 56 -9.55 -0.29 -2.92
N LEU A 57 -8.88 0.83 -2.62
CA LEU A 57 -7.61 0.82 -1.90
C LEU A 57 -7.81 0.35 -0.46
N GLY A 58 -8.93 0.73 0.17
CA GLY A 58 -9.29 0.31 1.52
C GLY A 58 -9.42 -1.21 1.64
N ARG A 59 -9.93 -1.88 0.60
CA ARG A 59 -10.07 -3.35 0.58
C ARG A 59 -8.75 -4.10 0.68
N LEU A 60 -7.62 -3.50 0.32
CA LEU A 60 -6.32 -4.12 0.52
C LEU A 60 -5.99 -4.35 2.00
N PHE A 61 -6.54 -3.51 2.88
CA PHE A 61 -6.17 -3.45 4.31
C PHE A 61 -7.28 -3.93 5.25
N VAL A 62 -8.41 -4.39 4.72
CA VAL A 62 -9.56 -4.87 5.50
C VAL A 62 -9.75 -6.36 5.29
N GLU A 63 -10.19 -7.06 6.33
CA GLU A 63 -10.58 -8.47 6.24
C GLU A 63 -11.91 -8.62 5.49
N GLU A 64 -11.96 -9.57 4.56
CA GLU A 64 -13.18 -9.91 3.83
C GLU A 64 -13.50 -11.40 4.00
N ASN A 65 -14.72 -11.71 4.43
CA ASN A 65 -15.24 -13.08 4.54
C ASN A 65 -14.35 -14.01 5.38
N GLY A 66 -13.80 -13.51 6.49
CA GLY A 66 -12.90 -14.26 7.38
C GLY A 66 -11.52 -14.54 6.80
N LYS A 67 -11.16 -13.92 5.67
CA LYS A 67 -9.81 -13.97 5.10
C LYS A 67 -9.01 -12.76 5.54
N ALA A 68 -7.73 -12.99 5.81
CA ALA A 68 -6.76 -11.93 6.10
C ALA A 68 -6.75 -10.89 4.96
N PRO A 69 -6.44 -9.61 5.25
CA PRO A 69 -6.40 -8.57 4.24
C PRO A 69 -5.45 -8.93 3.10
N VAL A 70 -5.76 -8.50 1.88
CA VAL A 70 -4.93 -8.78 0.69
C VAL A 70 -3.49 -8.32 0.91
N PHE A 71 -3.29 -7.18 1.57
CA PHE A 71 -1.97 -6.69 1.94
C PHE A 71 -1.19 -7.70 2.80
N VAL A 72 -1.83 -8.28 3.82
CA VAL A 72 -1.20 -9.28 4.69
C VAL A 72 -0.83 -10.54 3.89
N GLN A 73 -1.66 -10.96 2.95
CA GLN A 73 -1.36 -12.09 2.06
C GLN A 73 -0.13 -11.82 1.18
N MET A 74 0.04 -10.58 0.69
CA MET A 74 1.21 -10.18 -0.11
C MET A 74 2.52 -10.20 0.68
N LEU A 75 2.47 -10.04 2.00
CA LEU A 75 3.65 -10.07 2.88
C LEU A 75 4.26 -11.47 3.02
N ARG A 76 3.54 -12.51 2.61
CA ARG A 76 3.97 -13.91 2.67
C ARG A 76 4.56 -14.27 4.04
N PRO A 77 3.78 -14.13 5.14
CA PRO A 77 4.29 -14.42 6.46
C PRO A 77 4.75 -15.88 6.57
N GLN A 78 5.89 -16.09 7.22
CA GLN A 78 6.47 -17.40 7.50
C GLN A 78 6.66 -17.50 9.01
N GLU A 79 6.09 -18.54 9.63
CA GLU A 79 6.21 -18.77 11.09
C GLU A 79 5.81 -17.55 11.95
N GLY A 80 4.79 -16.80 11.52
CA GLY A 80 4.33 -15.60 12.23
C GLY A 80 5.23 -14.37 12.02
N GLN A 81 6.12 -14.40 11.05
CA GLN A 81 7.09 -13.35 10.77
C GLN A 81 7.03 -12.88 9.33
N VAL A 82 7.35 -11.61 9.11
CA VAL A 82 7.45 -10.98 7.79
C VAL A 82 8.85 -10.41 7.64
N HIS A 83 9.54 -10.80 6.57
CA HIS A 83 10.84 -10.24 6.23
C HIS A 83 10.69 -8.90 5.49
N PHE A 84 11.61 -7.96 5.75
CA PHE A 84 11.62 -6.62 5.16
C PHE A 84 11.45 -6.63 3.63
N LEU A 85 12.12 -7.55 2.92
CA LEU A 85 12.01 -7.64 1.46
C LEU A 85 10.59 -7.97 0.97
N TYR A 86 9.84 -8.79 1.71
CA TYR A 86 8.44 -9.08 1.36
C TYR A 86 7.54 -7.89 1.67
N PHE A 87 7.80 -7.20 2.78
CA PHE A 87 7.14 -5.94 3.09
C PHE A 87 7.36 -4.89 2.00
N TRP A 88 8.61 -4.69 1.60
CA TRP A 88 8.95 -3.73 0.54
C TRP A 88 8.21 -4.03 -0.77
N LYS A 89 8.18 -5.30 -1.17
CA LYS A 89 7.48 -5.75 -2.38
C LYS A 89 5.97 -5.51 -2.27
N ALA A 90 5.36 -5.90 -1.16
CA ALA A 90 3.93 -5.72 -0.93
C ALA A 90 3.53 -4.23 -0.89
N PHE A 91 4.33 -3.38 -0.25
CA PHE A 91 4.11 -1.94 -0.19
C PHE A 91 4.21 -1.30 -1.58
N GLY A 92 5.26 -1.65 -2.34
CA GLY A 92 5.41 -1.18 -3.72
C GLY A 92 4.24 -1.59 -4.60
N GLU A 93 3.74 -2.82 -4.45
CA GLU A 93 2.58 -3.29 -5.19
C GLU A 93 1.29 -2.56 -4.79
N ALA A 94 1.07 -2.34 -3.48
CA ALA A 94 -0.06 -1.54 -3.01
C ALA A 94 -0.01 -0.09 -3.54
N ALA A 95 1.17 0.53 -3.59
CA ALA A 95 1.37 1.85 -4.19
C ALA A 95 1.11 1.84 -5.70
N ARG A 96 1.51 0.79 -6.41
CA ARG A 96 1.24 0.62 -7.85
C ARG A 96 -0.27 0.49 -8.11
N ILE A 97 -0.97 -0.33 -7.34
CA ILE A 97 -2.43 -0.47 -7.41
C ILE A 97 -3.10 0.87 -7.12
N ALA A 98 -2.68 1.57 -6.08
CA ALA A 98 -3.20 2.88 -5.73
C ALA A 98 -2.99 3.92 -6.86
N GLY A 99 -1.82 3.88 -7.51
CA GLY A 99 -1.53 4.71 -8.68
C GLY A 99 -2.43 4.39 -9.87
N ALA A 100 -2.71 3.10 -10.13
CA ALA A 100 -3.61 2.70 -11.21
C ALA A 100 -5.06 3.16 -10.96
N LEU A 101 -5.57 2.96 -9.74
CA LEU A 101 -6.91 3.40 -9.34
C LEU A 101 -7.08 4.92 -9.44
N ALA A 102 -6.02 5.69 -9.18
CA ALA A 102 -6.06 7.14 -9.33
C ALA A 102 -6.21 7.60 -10.79
N ILE A 103 -5.63 6.86 -11.76
CA ILE A 103 -5.76 7.18 -13.18
C ILE A 103 -7.19 6.90 -13.67
N GLU A 104 -7.81 5.81 -13.19
CA GLU A 104 -9.19 5.46 -13.54
C GLU A 104 -10.19 6.48 -12.97
N HIS A 105 -10.00 6.91 -11.73
CA HIS A 105 -10.85 7.93 -11.11
C HIS A 105 -10.72 9.30 -11.79
N ASP A 106 -9.50 9.69 -12.19
CA ASP A 106 -9.29 10.93 -12.93
C ASP A 106 -9.97 10.84 -14.31
N SER A 107 -9.84 9.72 -15.03
CA SER A 107 -10.45 9.51 -16.35
C SER A 107 -11.98 9.63 -16.33
N LEU A 108 -12.65 9.03 -15.33
CA LEU A 108 -14.11 9.14 -15.16
C LEU A 108 -14.56 10.56 -14.78
N SER A 109 -13.70 11.31 -14.06
CA SER A 109 -13.98 12.69 -13.67
C SER A 109 -13.93 13.66 -14.86
N VAL A 110 -13.15 13.35 -15.90
CA VAL A 110 -13.10 14.18 -17.12
C VAL A 110 -14.32 13.96 -18.02
N GLU A 111 -14.86 12.73 -18.07
CA GLU A 111 -16.02 12.40 -18.92
C GLU A 111 -17.36 12.94 -18.40
N LEU A 112 -17.53 13.11 -17.08
CA LEU A 112 -18.75 13.70 -16.49
C LEU A 112 -18.83 15.23 -16.58
N LEU A 113 -17.77 15.90 -17.02
CA LEU A 113 -17.70 17.35 -17.23
C LEU A 113 -17.66 17.73 -18.72
N GLY A 114 -17.81 16.77 -19.64
CA GLY A 114 -17.84 16.95 -21.09
C GLY A 114 -19.25 17.05 -21.67
#